data_AF-A0AA36D2P9-F1
#
_entry.id   AF-A0AA36D2P9-F1
#
_cell.length_a   1.000
_cell.length_b   1.000
_cell.length_c   1.000
_cell.angle_alpha   90.00
_cell.angle_beta   90.00
_cell.angle_gamma   90.00
#
_symmetry.space_group_name_H-M   'P 1'
#
loop_
_entity.id
_entity.type
_entity.pdbx_description
1 polymer ?
#
loop_
_entity_poly.entity_id
_entity_poly.type
_entity_poly.pdbx_seq_one_letter_code
_entity_poly.pdbx_strand_id
1 'polypeptide(L)'
;MVDSGDLAEQPTSATMAAVYIDNSNGSSLNERASTPSSPTETPSPRRRLRTISGSRERHLLSTKEGKRIYTKGRPPWYDPAGNSKQPFLIGICGGSASGKTTVAELIVEQLDLPWVTILSMDSFYKVLSPEEHELAARSEYNFDHPDAFDFDLLLSCLKRLKEGKSVEVPVYSFVTHSREKTGKMMYGADILIFEGILAFHKEEIFKMMDLTIFVDTDADTRLCRRLKRDIEERGRDINGVLDQYLRFVKPAFDRFIAVDMKKADLLLPRGGDNSNGVGLLYNQIQSELSKRGYDRDHVQRMHMVKPENTLPPTVTPLPPNSQVKGLLTFIRDRDTDRDRFIFHADRLFRILFTETLNHMPYESTQIELENGEIIEGRRRATAVCGVAIMRAGETMEQSLKQEVKDCKMGQLLIQTNRESGTPELFHFRLPAEIKNDHHIVLMDVNICTGGAAVMAIRVLLDHEVPEENIVLVSLLMSEQGIANIAYAYPKVRLVVAEVDPILNEQGFLQPGMGNFGDRYYGTGYDEDDEGMDEIFADDGSDS
;
A
#
# COMPACT_ATOMS: atom_id res chain seq x y z
N MET A 1 -10.72 -29.92 -72.54
CA MET A 1 -10.35 -31.35 -72.50
C MET A 1 -10.22 -31.69 -71.01
N VAL A 2 -11.33 -32.08 -70.39
CA VAL A 2 -11.70 -33.48 -70.03
C VAL A 2 -10.73 -34.00 -68.96
N ASP A 3 -11.08 -33.88 -67.67
CA ASP A 3 -11.84 -34.84 -66.82
C ASP A 3 -10.89 -35.92 -66.26
N SER A 4 -10.67 -36.07 -64.96
CA SER A 4 -11.45 -36.87 -63.98
C SER A 4 -10.43 -37.31 -62.89
N GLY A 5 -10.69 -37.60 -61.61
CA GLY A 5 -11.88 -37.83 -60.80
C GLY A 5 -11.43 -38.48 -59.46
N ASP A 6 -12.40 -38.63 -58.55
CA ASP A 6 -12.45 -39.38 -57.26
C ASP A 6 -12.31 -38.53 -55.97
N LEU A 7 -13.40 -38.03 -55.35
CA LEU A 7 -14.54 -38.64 -54.58
C LEU A 7 -14.20 -38.83 -53.07
N ALA A 8 -14.72 -37.97 -52.18
CA ALA A 8 -15.98 -38.07 -51.38
C ALA A 8 -15.79 -38.88 -50.07
N GLU A 9 -16.29 -38.53 -48.87
CA GLU A 9 -17.60 -37.98 -48.44
C GLU A 9 -17.51 -37.15 -47.12
N GLN A 10 -18.50 -36.25 -46.94
CA GLN A 10 -18.90 -35.62 -45.67
C GLN A 10 -19.97 -36.47 -44.93
N PRO A 11 -20.42 -36.04 -43.73
CA PRO A 11 -21.79 -35.55 -43.70
C PRO A 11 -22.03 -34.20 -42.97
N THR A 12 -22.97 -33.47 -43.56
CA THR A 12 -23.89 -32.39 -43.11
C THR A 12 -24.52 -32.62 -41.72
N SER A 13 -25.21 -31.72 -41.00
CA SER A 13 -25.64 -30.31 -41.05
C SER A 13 -26.50 -30.12 -39.77
N ALA A 14 -26.51 -28.95 -39.12
CA ALA A 14 -27.75 -28.29 -38.66
C ALA A 14 -27.48 -26.98 -37.90
N THR A 15 -27.86 -25.90 -38.58
CA THR A 15 -28.05 -24.51 -38.17
C THR A 15 -29.23 -24.37 -37.19
N MET A 16 -29.20 -23.40 -36.26
CA MET A 16 -30.35 -22.51 -36.05
C MET A 16 -29.99 -21.25 -35.23
N ALA A 17 -30.40 -20.11 -35.78
CA ALA A 17 -30.41 -18.78 -35.19
C ALA A 17 -31.86 -18.29 -35.07
N ALA A 18 -32.18 -17.51 -34.03
CA ALA A 18 -33.28 -16.52 -33.92
C ALA A 18 -33.15 -15.89 -32.51
N VAL A 19 -32.83 -14.60 -32.31
CA VAL A 19 -33.57 -13.34 -32.52
C VAL A 19 -34.82 -13.19 -31.63
N TYR A 20 -34.66 -12.29 -30.64
CA TYR A 20 -35.58 -11.33 -29.98
C TYR A 20 -37.08 -11.63 -29.79
N ILE A 21 -37.59 -11.28 -28.60
CA ILE A 21 -38.75 -10.38 -28.37
C ILE A 21 -38.78 -9.93 -26.89
N ASP A 22 -39.02 -8.62 -26.71
CA ASP A 22 -39.36 -7.89 -25.48
C ASP A 22 -40.62 -8.41 -24.76
N ASN A 23 -40.71 -8.18 -23.45
CA ASN A 23 -41.86 -7.45 -22.89
C ASN A 23 -41.71 -7.07 -21.40
N SER A 24 -42.09 -5.83 -21.13
CA SER A 24 -42.21 -5.11 -19.87
C SER A 24 -43.56 -5.33 -19.15
N ASN A 25 -43.67 -4.74 -17.95
CA ASN A 25 -44.82 -4.60 -17.02
C ASN A 25 -45.02 -5.76 -16.01
N GLY A 26 -45.29 -5.55 -14.72
CA GLY A 26 -45.55 -4.35 -13.92
C GLY A 26 -46.16 -4.78 -12.55
N SER A 27 -45.72 -4.11 -11.48
CA SER A 27 -46.42 -3.70 -10.24
C SER A 27 -47.42 -4.61 -9.45
N SER A 28 -47.29 -4.50 -8.11
CA SER A 28 -48.38 -4.30 -7.10
C SER A 28 -48.94 -5.48 -6.27
N LEU A 29 -48.59 -5.45 -4.97
CA LEU A 29 -49.42 -5.48 -3.74
C LEU A 29 -50.45 -6.61 -3.43
N ASN A 30 -50.24 -7.17 -2.21
CA ASN A 30 -51.19 -7.42 -1.10
C ASN A 30 -52.20 -8.59 -1.05
N GLU A 31 -51.95 -9.43 -0.02
CA GLU A 31 -52.80 -9.78 1.14
C GLU A 31 -53.86 -10.92 1.17
N ARG A 32 -53.84 -11.58 2.35
CA ARG A 32 -54.87 -12.38 3.08
C ARG A 32 -55.12 -13.83 2.65
N ALA A 33 -55.37 -14.81 3.52
CA ALA A 33 -55.37 -14.96 4.99
C ALA A 33 -55.68 -16.45 5.32
N SER A 34 -55.19 -17.01 6.43
CA SER A 34 -55.96 -17.83 7.41
C SER A 34 -55.07 -18.60 8.43
N THR A 35 -55.44 -18.46 9.71
CA THR A 35 -54.87 -18.93 11.00
C THR A 35 -55.49 -20.27 11.48
N PRO A 36 -55.34 -20.81 12.73
CA PRO A 36 -54.43 -20.55 13.89
C PRO A 36 -53.87 -21.82 14.63
N SER A 37 -52.99 -21.59 15.63
CA SER A 37 -52.76 -22.29 16.94
C SER A 37 -51.25 -22.47 17.21
N SER A 38 -50.63 -22.29 18.38
CA SER A 38 -50.95 -21.87 19.77
C SER A 38 -49.60 -21.44 20.43
N PRO A 39 -49.54 -20.93 21.68
CA PRO A 39 -48.52 -19.96 22.11
C PRO A 39 -47.24 -20.60 22.67
N THR A 40 -46.06 -20.05 22.32
CA THR A 40 -44.82 -20.28 23.06
C THR A 40 -43.92 -19.03 23.03
N GLU A 41 -43.70 -18.51 24.24
CA GLU A 41 -42.59 -17.70 24.75
C GLU A 41 -41.68 -16.92 23.76
N THR A 42 -41.70 -15.59 23.91
CA THR A 42 -40.77 -14.64 23.30
C THR A 42 -39.32 -14.83 23.78
N PRO A 43 -38.34 -15.05 22.91
CA PRO A 43 -36.95 -14.72 23.20
C PRO A 43 -36.66 -13.28 22.77
N SER A 44 -36.02 -12.54 23.67
CA SER A 44 -35.42 -11.22 23.46
C SER A 44 -34.55 -11.15 22.20
N PRO A 45 -34.41 -9.97 21.55
CA PRO A 45 -33.60 -9.85 20.35
C PRO A 45 -32.14 -10.12 20.73
N ARG A 46 -31.65 -11.32 20.38
CA ARG A 46 -30.24 -11.67 20.44
C ARG A 46 -29.46 -10.65 19.61
N ARG A 47 -28.75 -9.77 20.31
CA ARG A 47 -27.62 -8.97 19.85
C ARG A 47 -26.82 -9.84 18.87
N ARG A 48 -26.83 -9.48 17.58
CA ARG A 48 -25.98 -10.11 16.56
C ARG A 48 -24.53 -9.94 17.04
N LEU A 49 -23.99 -10.99 17.65
CA LEU A 49 -22.56 -11.12 17.90
C LEU A 49 -21.89 -11.03 16.54
N ARG A 50 -21.14 -9.94 16.34
CA ARG A 50 -20.25 -9.78 15.19
C ARG A 50 -19.39 -11.02 15.13
N THR A 51 -19.52 -11.81 14.08
CA THR A 51 -18.54 -12.84 13.74
C THR A 51 -17.24 -12.12 13.43
N ILE A 52 -16.36 -12.06 14.43
CA ILE A 52 -14.97 -11.70 14.23
C ILE A 52 -14.39 -12.89 13.48
N SER A 53 -14.39 -12.81 12.15
CA SER A 53 -13.55 -13.65 11.30
C SER A 53 -12.11 -13.32 11.65
N GLY A 54 -11.59 -13.99 12.68
CA GLY A 54 -10.20 -13.91 13.09
C GLY A 54 -9.32 -14.62 12.07
N SER A 55 -9.08 -13.98 10.92
CA SER A 55 -7.80 -14.15 10.27
C SER A 55 -6.79 -13.42 11.18
N ARG A 56 -6.09 -14.18 12.02
CA ARG A 56 -4.84 -13.71 12.65
C ARG A 56 -3.80 -13.62 11.53
N GLU A 57 -3.97 -12.60 10.70
CA GLU A 57 -2.96 -12.13 9.78
C GLU A 57 -1.80 -11.59 10.61
N ARG A 58 -0.76 -12.41 10.79
CA ARG A 58 0.56 -11.98 11.31
C ARG A 58 1.27 -11.12 10.26
N HIS A 59 0.60 -10.09 9.76
CA HIS A 59 1.06 -9.24 8.64
C HIS A 59 1.65 -7.91 9.11
N LEU A 60 1.83 -7.75 10.42
CA LEU A 60 2.23 -6.51 11.05
C LEU A 60 3.22 -6.86 12.16
N LEU A 61 4.47 -6.39 12.03
CA LEU A 61 5.34 -6.30 13.20
C LEU A 61 4.75 -5.19 14.06
N SER A 62 4.02 -5.57 15.11
CA SER A 62 3.69 -4.68 16.20
C SER A 62 4.89 -4.68 17.13
N THR A 63 5.46 -3.52 17.42
CA THR A 63 6.38 -3.39 18.55
C THR A 63 5.63 -3.78 19.84
N LYS A 64 6.37 -4.04 20.93
CA LYS A 64 5.76 -4.29 22.26
C LYS A 64 4.88 -3.11 22.74
N GLU A 65 5.05 -1.94 22.14
CA GLU A 65 4.28 -0.71 22.40
C GLU A 65 3.06 -0.54 21.47
N GLY A 66 2.75 -1.52 20.61
CA GLY A 66 1.58 -1.45 19.72
C GLY A 66 1.82 -0.69 18.40
N LYS A 67 3.04 -0.23 18.12
CA LYS A 67 3.36 0.46 16.85
C LYS A 67 3.40 -0.54 15.70
N ARG A 68 2.54 -0.34 14.71
CA ARG A 68 2.51 -1.14 13.46
C ARG A 68 3.63 -0.69 12.53
N ILE A 69 4.65 -1.52 12.36
CA ILE A 69 5.71 -1.34 11.36
C ILE A 69 5.14 -1.82 10.02
N TYR A 70 4.55 -0.90 9.26
CA TYR A 70 4.34 -1.12 7.84
C TYR A 70 5.69 -1.10 7.14
N THR A 71 5.77 -1.70 5.95
CA THR A 71 6.82 -1.41 4.96
C THR A 71 6.58 0.02 4.48
N LYS A 72 6.88 0.97 5.36
CA LYS A 72 6.46 2.35 5.22
C LYS A 72 7.21 2.94 4.03
N GLY A 73 6.44 3.40 3.05
CA GLY A 73 6.95 4.09 1.87
C GLY A 73 7.77 5.32 2.29
N ARG A 74 8.83 5.55 1.53
CA ARG A 74 9.81 6.61 1.74
C ARG A 74 9.23 8.01 1.48
N PRO A 75 9.58 9.04 2.27
CA PRO A 75 9.61 10.45 1.84
C PRO A 75 10.24 10.64 0.45
N PRO A 76 10.01 11.80 -0.21
CA PRO A 76 10.38 11.94 -1.62
C PRO A 76 11.83 11.51 -1.82
N TRP A 77 12.04 10.59 -2.76
CA TRP A 77 13.38 10.08 -3.04
C TRP A 77 14.28 11.16 -3.61
N TYR A 78 13.77 12.37 -3.83
CA TYR A 78 14.53 13.49 -4.34
C TYR A 78 15.11 14.33 -3.21
N ASP A 79 16.40 14.65 -3.32
CA ASP A 79 16.96 15.77 -2.57
C ASP A 79 16.28 17.10 -3.01
N PRO A 80 16.52 18.24 -2.32
CA PRO A 80 15.99 19.54 -2.73
C PRO A 80 16.34 19.97 -4.17
N ALA A 81 17.25 19.26 -4.85
CA ALA A 81 17.64 19.51 -6.23
C ALA A 81 16.99 18.53 -7.23
N GLY A 82 16.11 17.63 -6.78
CA GLY A 82 15.43 16.68 -7.67
C GLY A 82 16.21 15.39 -7.96
N ASN A 83 17.26 15.05 -7.20
CA ASN A 83 18.06 13.84 -7.44
C ASN A 83 17.64 12.66 -6.56
N SER A 84 17.49 11.48 -7.17
CA SER A 84 17.17 10.25 -6.44
C SER A 84 18.26 9.88 -5.42
N LYS A 85 17.92 9.86 -4.14
CA LYS A 85 18.73 9.34 -3.04
C LYS A 85 18.66 7.82 -3.06
N GLN A 86 19.75 7.13 -2.81
CA GLN A 86 19.73 5.66 -2.68
C GLN A 86 19.42 5.23 -1.24
N PRO A 87 18.57 4.21 -1.03
CA PRO A 87 18.36 3.60 0.28
C PRO A 87 19.66 3.14 0.94
N PHE A 88 19.73 3.27 2.27
CA PHE A 88 20.78 2.71 3.09
C PHE A 88 20.48 1.22 3.35
N LEU A 89 21.24 0.32 2.72
CA LEU A 89 21.06 -1.13 2.83
C LEU A 89 21.95 -1.69 3.93
N ILE A 90 21.32 -2.16 5.01
CA ILE A 90 21.98 -2.83 6.14
C ILE A 90 21.83 -4.34 5.98
N GLY A 91 22.92 -5.07 5.90
CA GLY A 91 22.93 -6.52 5.88
C GLY A 91 23.16 -7.10 7.28
N ILE A 92 22.30 -8.03 7.72
CA ILE A 92 22.45 -8.73 9.01
C ILE A 92 22.62 -10.24 8.75
N CYS A 93 23.80 -10.77 9.06
CA CYS A 93 24.12 -12.18 8.92
C CYS A 93 24.39 -12.84 10.29
N GLY A 94 24.38 -14.18 10.33
CA GLY A 94 24.62 -14.96 11.54
C GLY A 94 23.87 -16.29 11.54
N GLY A 95 24.29 -17.21 12.40
CA GLY A 95 23.74 -18.57 12.44
C GLY A 95 22.24 -18.64 12.74
N SER A 96 21.62 -19.79 12.44
CA SER A 96 20.24 -20.07 12.87
C SER A 96 20.09 -19.81 14.38
N ALA A 97 19.01 -19.12 14.77
CA ALA A 97 18.70 -18.77 16.15
C ALA A 97 19.75 -17.89 16.88
N SER A 98 20.60 -17.15 16.15
CA SER A 98 21.52 -16.16 16.74
C SER A 98 20.84 -14.87 17.21
N GLY A 99 19.61 -14.59 16.74
CA GLY A 99 18.87 -13.37 17.09
C GLY A 99 18.92 -12.25 16.05
N LYS A 100 19.25 -12.54 14.78
CA LYS A 100 19.26 -11.57 13.66
C LYS A 100 17.95 -10.76 13.57
N THR A 101 16.81 -11.46 13.49
CA THR A 101 15.49 -10.83 13.38
C THR A 101 15.21 -9.93 14.59
N THR A 102 15.57 -10.36 15.80
CA THR A 102 15.46 -9.55 17.01
C THR A 102 16.33 -8.28 16.96
N VAL A 103 17.56 -8.39 16.45
CA VAL A 103 18.43 -7.22 16.27
C VAL A 103 17.86 -6.26 15.23
N ALA A 104 17.32 -6.78 14.12
CA ALA A 104 16.66 -5.97 13.10
C ALA A 104 15.45 -5.21 13.69
N GLU A 105 14.61 -5.90 14.46
CA GLU A 105 13.45 -5.31 15.15
C GLU A 105 13.87 -4.23 16.14
N LEU A 106 14.88 -4.49 16.99
CA LEU A 106 15.39 -3.51 17.95
C LEU A 106 15.99 -2.27 17.27
N ILE A 107 16.67 -2.43 16.13
CA ILE A 107 17.16 -1.30 15.33
C ILE A 107 15.99 -0.46 14.84
N VAL A 108 14.93 -1.08 14.33
CA VAL A 108 13.72 -0.38 13.87
C VAL A 108 13.04 0.37 15.02
N GLU A 109 12.90 -0.29 16.19
CA GLU A 109 12.32 0.30 17.39
C GLU A 109 13.11 1.53 17.87
N GLN A 110 14.44 1.45 17.91
CA GLN A 110 15.29 2.56 18.36
C GLN A 110 15.39 3.71 17.36
N LEU A 111 15.45 3.41 16.06
CA LEU A 111 15.42 4.43 15.00
C LEU A 111 14.15 5.28 15.08
N ASP A 112 13.02 4.65 15.41
CA ASP A 112 11.72 5.33 15.49
C ASP A 112 11.50 6.22 14.25
N LEU A 113 11.79 5.60 13.09
CA LEU A 113 11.78 6.22 11.79
C LEU A 113 10.67 5.58 10.95
N PRO A 114 9.81 6.37 10.28
CA PRO A 114 8.68 5.84 9.56
C PRO A 114 9.05 5.34 8.15
N TRP A 115 10.27 4.92 7.87
CA TRP A 115 10.75 4.58 6.52
C TRP A 115 11.86 3.52 6.59
N VAL A 116 11.64 2.50 7.43
CA VAL A 116 12.52 1.34 7.57
C VAL A 116 11.77 0.09 7.18
N THR A 117 12.37 -0.75 6.34
CA THR A 117 11.79 -2.02 5.90
C THR A 117 12.76 -3.17 6.17
N ILE A 118 12.24 -4.29 6.69
CA ILE A 118 13.00 -5.53 6.89
C ILE A 118 12.63 -6.54 5.82
N LEU A 119 13.60 -6.94 5.00
CA LEU A 119 13.50 -8.05 4.06
C LEU A 119 14.18 -9.28 4.68
N SER A 120 13.40 -10.33 4.93
CA SER A 120 13.94 -11.60 5.43
C SER A 120 14.29 -12.53 4.27
N MET A 121 15.49 -13.09 4.30
CA MET A 121 15.94 -14.12 3.36
C MET A 121 15.06 -15.38 3.41
N ASP A 122 14.43 -15.64 4.54
CA ASP A 122 13.54 -16.79 4.76
C ASP A 122 12.33 -16.80 3.81
N SER A 123 11.94 -15.66 3.25
CA SER A 123 10.90 -15.59 2.21
C SER A 123 11.30 -16.28 0.90
N PHE A 124 12.59 -16.46 0.65
CA PHE A 124 13.15 -16.83 -0.65
C PHE A 124 13.59 -18.29 -0.77
N TYR A 125 13.09 -19.18 0.09
CA TYR A 125 13.26 -20.62 -0.13
C TYR A 125 12.65 -21.03 -1.48
N LYS A 126 13.31 -21.97 -2.16
CA LYS A 126 12.76 -22.60 -3.38
C LYS A 126 11.57 -23.48 -3.02
N VAL A 127 10.68 -23.66 -4.00
CA VAL A 127 9.62 -24.67 -3.89
C VAL A 127 10.25 -26.03 -4.06
N LEU A 128 10.00 -26.93 -3.12
CA LEU A 128 10.56 -28.28 -3.13
C LEU A 128 9.90 -29.15 -4.20
N SER A 129 10.68 -30.02 -4.82
CA SER A 129 10.16 -31.13 -5.63
C SER A 129 9.45 -32.17 -4.74
N PRO A 130 8.64 -33.08 -5.31
CA PRO A 130 7.99 -34.15 -4.54
C PRO A 130 8.98 -35.00 -3.72
N GLU A 131 10.15 -35.31 -4.29
CA GLU A 131 11.20 -36.07 -3.62
C GLU A 131 11.81 -35.29 -2.45
N GLU A 132 12.07 -33.99 -2.63
CA GLU A 132 12.60 -33.12 -1.58
C GLU A 132 11.57 -32.89 -0.46
N HIS A 133 10.28 -32.89 -0.78
CA HIS A 133 9.21 -32.86 0.23
C HIS A 133 9.25 -34.10 1.12
N GLU A 134 9.48 -35.29 0.56
CA GLU A 134 9.63 -36.52 1.34
C GLU A 134 10.88 -36.50 2.22
N LEU A 135 11.99 -35.93 1.73
CA LEU A 135 13.20 -35.72 2.53
C LEU A 135 12.94 -34.71 3.65
N ALA A 136 12.27 -33.59 3.36
CA ALA A 136 11.94 -32.57 4.34
C ALA A 136 11.01 -33.11 5.45
N ALA A 137 10.01 -33.92 5.09
CA ALA A 137 9.13 -34.59 6.04
C ALA A 137 9.89 -35.53 7.00
N ARG A 138 10.98 -36.13 6.53
CA ARG A 138 11.89 -36.96 7.33
C ARG A 138 12.99 -36.17 8.04
N SER A 139 12.99 -34.83 7.95
CA SER A 139 14.08 -33.96 8.44
C SER A 139 15.44 -34.21 7.77
N GLU A 140 15.45 -34.81 6.58
CA GLU A 140 16.64 -35.19 5.79
C GLU A 140 17.00 -34.17 4.70
N TYR A 141 16.31 -33.04 4.62
CA TYR A 141 16.60 -31.96 3.67
C TYR A 141 17.38 -30.82 4.35
N ASN A 142 18.41 -30.30 3.66
CA ASN A 142 19.27 -29.23 4.17
C ASN A 142 18.78 -27.83 3.73
N PHE A 143 18.01 -27.19 4.61
CA PHE A 143 17.54 -25.80 4.40
C PHE A 143 18.64 -24.75 4.60
N ASP A 144 19.78 -25.09 5.20
CA ASP A 144 20.87 -24.15 5.46
C ASP A 144 21.94 -24.18 4.33
N HIS A 145 21.68 -24.90 3.22
CA HIS A 145 22.53 -24.92 2.02
C HIS A 145 22.17 -23.77 1.07
N PRO A 146 23.14 -23.13 0.39
CA PRO A 146 22.86 -22.09 -0.61
C PRO A 146 21.83 -22.49 -1.68
N ASP A 147 21.86 -23.75 -2.13
CA ASP A 147 20.94 -24.24 -3.17
C ASP A 147 19.47 -24.23 -2.76
N ALA A 148 19.17 -24.19 -1.46
CA ALA A 148 17.79 -24.11 -0.95
C ALA A 148 17.13 -22.73 -1.22
N PHE A 149 17.92 -21.71 -1.57
CA PHE A 149 17.45 -20.34 -1.76
C PHE A 149 17.41 -19.92 -3.23
N ASP A 150 16.40 -19.14 -3.56
CA ASP A 150 16.21 -18.48 -4.85
C ASP A 150 16.93 -17.13 -4.85
N PHE A 151 18.25 -17.17 -5.03
CA PHE A 151 19.08 -15.97 -5.00
C PHE A 151 18.81 -15.01 -6.16
N ASP A 152 18.26 -15.49 -7.28
CA ASP A 152 17.96 -14.64 -8.44
C ASP A 152 16.69 -13.81 -8.17
N LEU A 153 15.65 -14.44 -7.62
CA LEU A 153 14.48 -13.71 -7.13
C LEU A 153 14.87 -12.72 -6.04
N LEU A 154 15.65 -13.15 -5.04
CA LEU A 154 16.13 -12.28 -3.96
C LEU A 154 16.91 -11.06 -4.47
N LEU A 155 17.84 -11.28 -5.41
CA LEU A 155 18.63 -10.22 -6.03
C LEU A 155 17.71 -9.24 -6.79
N SER A 156 16.74 -9.75 -7.54
CA SER A 156 15.78 -8.91 -8.27
C SER A 156 14.93 -8.05 -7.32
N CYS A 157 14.47 -8.61 -6.21
CA CYS A 157 13.70 -7.89 -5.20
C CYS A 157 14.54 -6.81 -4.52
N LEU A 158 15.77 -7.13 -4.10
CA LEU A 158 16.67 -6.16 -3.48
C LEU A 158 17.01 -4.99 -4.43
N LYS A 159 17.26 -5.27 -5.72
CA LYS A 159 17.49 -4.22 -6.72
C LYS A 159 16.29 -3.29 -6.85
N ARG A 160 15.08 -3.85 -6.98
CA ARG A 160 13.84 -3.04 -7.07
C ARG A 160 13.61 -2.19 -5.83
N LEU A 161 13.79 -2.76 -4.62
CA LEU A 161 13.65 -2.01 -3.37
C LEU A 161 14.71 -0.90 -3.24
N LYS A 162 15.95 -1.16 -3.70
CA LYS A 162 17.02 -0.16 -3.75
C LYS A 162 16.76 0.95 -4.78
N GLU A 163 16.03 0.65 -5.85
CA GLU A 163 15.51 1.64 -6.80
C GLU A 163 14.30 2.42 -6.25
N GLY A 164 13.79 2.07 -5.06
CA GLY A 164 12.62 2.70 -4.47
C GLY A 164 11.28 2.17 -4.99
N LYS A 165 11.27 1.14 -5.84
CA LYS A 165 10.06 0.56 -6.44
C LYS A 165 9.38 -0.42 -5.50
N SER A 166 8.08 -0.64 -5.73
CA SER A 166 7.34 -1.72 -5.07
C SER A 166 7.77 -3.10 -5.62
N VAL A 167 7.71 -4.12 -4.78
CA VAL A 167 7.93 -5.51 -5.19
C VAL A 167 7.06 -6.46 -4.39
N GLU A 168 6.52 -7.47 -5.06
CA GLU A 168 5.83 -8.58 -4.41
C GLU A 168 6.87 -9.60 -3.92
N VAL A 169 6.99 -9.71 -2.60
CA VAL A 169 7.90 -10.64 -1.93
C VAL A 169 7.15 -11.94 -1.61
N PRO A 170 7.68 -13.12 -1.95
CA PRO A 170 7.03 -14.38 -1.63
C PRO A 170 6.83 -14.58 -0.12
N VAL A 171 5.72 -15.21 0.25
CA VAL A 171 5.48 -15.69 1.62
C VAL A 171 5.75 -17.18 1.64
N TYR A 172 6.67 -17.62 2.48
CA TYR A 172 7.05 -19.03 2.59
C TYR A 172 6.48 -19.66 3.84
N SER A 173 5.77 -20.78 3.68
CA SER A 173 5.22 -21.57 4.77
C SER A 173 6.21 -22.64 5.21
N PHE A 174 6.72 -22.51 6.44
CA PHE A 174 7.59 -23.51 7.07
C PHE A 174 6.87 -24.81 7.46
N VAL A 175 5.54 -24.82 7.43
CA VAL A 175 4.72 -26.00 7.74
C VAL A 175 4.51 -26.84 6.48
N THR A 176 4.18 -26.19 5.37
CA THR A 176 3.87 -26.87 4.10
C THR A 176 5.05 -26.88 3.13
N HIS A 177 6.19 -26.29 3.50
CA HIS A 177 7.40 -26.18 2.69
C HIS A 177 7.15 -25.65 1.26
N SER A 178 6.24 -24.69 1.14
CA SER A 178 5.77 -24.14 -0.12
C SER A 178 5.56 -22.63 -0.01
N ARG A 179 5.58 -21.96 -1.16
CA ARG A 179 5.22 -20.55 -1.28
C ARG A 179 3.69 -20.40 -1.30
N GLU A 180 3.18 -19.41 -0.60
CA GLU A 180 1.76 -19.05 -0.69
C GLU A 180 1.44 -18.48 -2.07
N LYS A 181 0.16 -18.54 -2.47
CA LYS A 181 -0.31 -18.04 -3.78
C LYS A 181 -0.23 -16.52 -3.89
N THR A 182 -0.31 -15.82 -2.76
CA THR A 182 -0.32 -14.37 -2.70
C THR A 182 0.97 -13.93 -2.01
N GLY A 183 1.78 -13.12 -2.69
CA GLY A 183 2.95 -12.52 -2.09
C GLY A 183 2.60 -11.30 -1.24
N LYS A 184 3.58 -10.88 -0.43
CA LYS A 184 3.52 -9.66 0.37
C LYS A 184 4.07 -8.49 -0.45
N MET A 185 3.25 -7.48 -0.71
CA MET A 185 3.77 -6.24 -1.31
C MET A 185 4.69 -5.51 -0.33
N MET A 186 5.89 -5.18 -0.77
CA MET A 186 6.87 -4.39 -0.02
C MET A 186 7.28 -3.17 -0.83
N TYR A 187 7.42 -2.03 -0.17
CA TYR A 187 7.82 -0.76 -0.76
C TYR A 187 9.28 -0.45 -0.46
N GLY A 188 9.94 0.27 -1.37
CA GLY A 188 11.26 0.84 -1.11
C GLY A 188 11.22 1.78 0.09
N ALA A 189 12.24 1.67 0.94
CA ALA A 189 12.39 2.43 2.18
C ALA A 189 13.72 3.18 2.18
N ASP A 190 13.89 4.17 3.07
CA ASP A 190 15.18 4.85 3.20
C ASP A 190 16.22 4.00 3.89
N ILE A 191 15.77 3.11 4.75
CA ILE A 191 16.60 2.11 5.39
C ILE A 191 16.02 0.75 5.04
N LEU A 192 16.80 -0.05 4.33
CA LEU A 192 16.45 -1.42 4.00
C LEU A 192 17.34 -2.33 4.83
N ILE A 193 16.74 -3.10 5.73
CA ILE A 193 17.44 -4.12 6.50
C ILE A 193 17.22 -5.46 5.80
N PHE A 194 18.27 -6.07 5.30
CA PHE A 194 18.24 -7.41 4.74
C PHE A 194 18.88 -8.39 5.74
N GLU A 195 18.10 -9.33 6.25
CA GLU A 195 18.57 -10.30 7.24
C GLU A 195 18.45 -11.73 6.75
N GLY A 196 19.44 -12.56 7.06
CA GLY A 196 19.45 -13.96 6.65
C GLY A 196 20.67 -14.75 7.11
N ILE A 197 20.53 -16.07 7.19
CA ILE A 197 21.65 -16.96 7.57
C ILE A 197 22.80 -16.93 6.55
N LEU A 198 22.50 -16.64 5.29
CA LEU A 198 23.45 -16.58 4.17
C LEU A 198 23.38 -15.21 3.47
N ALA A 199 23.09 -14.14 4.23
CA ALA A 199 22.93 -12.80 3.68
C ALA A 199 24.17 -12.30 2.92
N PHE A 200 25.39 -12.71 3.32
CA PHE A 200 26.65 -12.28 2.70
C PHE A 200 27.23 -13.30 1.71
N HIS A 201 26.45 -14.35 1.37
CA HIS A 201 26.91 -15.46 0.53
C HIS A 201 27.12 -15.04 -0.93
N LYS A 202 26.12 -14.42 -1.56
CA LYS A 202 26.19 -13.99 -2.98
C LYS A 202 26.87 -12.63 -3.08
N GLU A 203 27.99 -12.58 -3.79
CA GLU A 203 28.84 -11.38 -3.91
C GLU A 203 28.09 -10.16 -4.46
N GLU A 204 27.18 -10.36 -5.41
CA GLU A 204 26.34 -9.30 -5.97
C GLU A 204 25.43 -8.65 -4.92
N ILE A 205 24.90 -9.43 -3.97
CA ILE A 205 24.05 -8.92 -2.90
C ILE A 205 24.91 -8.17 -1.88
N PHE A 206 26.05 -8.76 -1.50
CA PHE A 206 27.00 -8.15 -0.56
C PHE A 206 27.49 -6.78 -1.05
N LYS A 207 27.85 -6.64 -2.33
CA LYS A 207 28.30 -5.37 -2.93
C LYS A 207 27.25 -4.26 -2.91
N MET A 208 25.97 -4.59 -2.76
CA MET A 208 24.91 -3.59 -2.64
C MET A 208 24.77 -3.04 -1.23
N MET A 209 25.30 -3.72 -0.21
CA MET A 209 25.14 -3.35 1.20
C MET A 209 26.05 -2.16 1.56
N ASP A 210 25.52 -1.26 2.37
CA ASP A 210 26.24 -0.10 2.88
C ASP A 210 26.83 -0.34 4.28
N LEU A 211 26.21 -1.22 5.06
CA LEU A 211 26.67 -1.63 6.39
C LEU A 211 26.39 -3.12 6.59
N THR A 212 27.40 -3.86 7.03
CA THR A 212 27.28 -5.31 7.25
C THR A 212 27.53 -5.67 8.70
N ILE A 213 26.55 -6.33 9.31
CA ILE A 213 26.53 -6.71 10.72
C ILE A 213 26.48 -8.23 10.81
N PHE A 214 27.39 -8.82 11.58
CA PHE A 214 27.35 -10.24 11.89
C PHE A 214 27.00 -10.46 13.36
N VAL A 215 25.91 -11.18 13.59
CA VAL A 215 25.41 -11.52 14.93
C VAL A 215 26.09 -12.79 15.40
N ASP A 216 27.00 -12.63 16.35
CA ASP A 216 27.77 -13.72 16.93
C ASP A 216 27.15 -14.19 18.25
N THR A 217 26.83 -15.47 18.34
CA THR A 217 26.17 -16.07 19.50
C THR A 217 26.60 -17.51 19.63
N ASP A 218 26.90 -17.91 20.86
CA ASP A 218 27.41 -19.23 21.19
C ASP A 218 26.53 -20.35 20.65
N ALA A 219 27.15 -21.43 20.17
CA ALA A 219 26.46 -22.51 19.47
C ALA A 219 25.45 -23.26 20.34
N ASP A 220 25.71 -23.37 21.64
CA ASP A 220 24.81 -23.95 22.64
C ASP A 220 23.58 -23.06 22.87
N THR A 221 23.76 -21.74 22.99
CA THR A 221 22.67 -20.77 23.11
C THR A 221 21.78 -20.80 21.87
N ARG A 222 22.39 -20.85 20.67
CA ARG A 222 21.66 -21.00 19.40
C ARG A 222 20.86 -22.30 19.35
N LEU A 223 21.45 -23.42 19.78
CA LEU A 223 20.77 -24.71 19.83
C LEU A 223 19.58 -24.67 20.80
N CYS A 224 19.76 -24.16 22.02
CA CYS A 224 18.69 -24.03 23.01
C CYS A 224 17.52 -23.19 22.49
N ARG A 225 17.82 -22.04 21.86
CA ARG A 225 16.79 -21.19 21.23
C ARG A 225 16.07 -21.89 20.09
N ARG A 226 16.80 -22.61 19.24
CA ARG A 226 16.22 -23.36 18.12
C ARG A 226 15.31 -24.49 18.61
N LEU A 227 15.73 -25.26 19.61
CA LEU A 227 14.93 -26.31 20.22
C LEU A 227 13.61 -25.74 20.74
N LYS A 228 13.68 -24.67 21.54
CA LYS A 228 12.50 -24.03 22.09
C LYS A 228 11.53 -23.58 20.98
N ARG A 229 12.03 -22.84 19.99
CA ARG A 229 11.23 -22.32 18.86
C ARG A 229 10.61 -23.44 18.02
N ASP A 230 11.40 -24.44 17.62
CA ASP A 230 10.94 -25.47 16.68
C ASP A 230 9.99 -26.49 17.37
N ILE A 231 10.11 -26.69 18.69
CA ILE A 231 9.20 -27.54 19.47
C ILE A 231 7.92 -26.77 19.83
N GLU A 232 8.03 -25.61 20.47
CA GLU A 232 6.87 -24.87 21.01
C GLU A 232 6.05 -24.19 19.89
N GLU A 233 6.71 -23.58 18.88
CA GLU A 233 6.02 -22.78 17.87
C GLU A 233 5.68 -23.58 16.60
N ARG A 234 6.48 -24.61 16.27
CA ARG A 234 6.34 -25.39 15.01
C ARG A 234 5.91 -26.85 15.23
N GLY A 235 5.83 -27.32 16.48
CA GLY A 235 5.33 -28.66 16.82
C GLY A 235 6.25 -29.81 16.37
N ARG A 236 7.57 -29.59 16.29
CA ARG A 236 8.54 -30.62 15.87
C ARG A 236 9.00 -31.50 17.03
N ASP A 237 9.42 -32.74 16.71
CA ASP A 237 10.02 -33.67 17.68
C ASP A 237 11.46 -33.27 18.04
N ILE A 238 11.82 -33.45 19.32
CA ILE A 238 13.13 -33.08 19.86
C ILE A 238 14.28 -33.85 19.19
N ASN A 239 14.12 -35.15 18.95
CA ASN A 239 15.18 -35.97 18.36
C ASN A 239 15.40 -35.59 16.90
N GLY A 240 14.31 -35.32 16.17
CA GLY A 240 14.38 -34.82 14.79
C GLY A 240 15.12 -33.49 14.69
N VAL A 241 14.85 -32.54 15.59
CA VAL A 241 15.55 -31.23 15.61
C VAL A 241 17.04 -31.39 15.93
N LEU A 242 17.39 -32.27 16.88
CA LEU A 242 18.78 -32.54 17.24
C LEU A 242 19.57 -33.22 16.10
N ASP A 243 19.01 -34.27 15.48
CA ASP A 243 19.64 -34.94 14.34
C ASP A 243 19.83 -33.96 13.16
N GLN A 244 18.80 -33.17 12.83
CA GLN A 244 18.91 -32.12 11.81
C GLN A 244 20.00 -31.10 12.15
N TYR A 245 20.11 -30.69 13.42
CA TYR A 245 21.11 -29.72 13.84
C TYR A 245 22.53 -30.24 13.65
N LEU A 246 22.80 -31.47 14.07
CA LEU A 246 24.12 -32.10 13.97
C LEU A 246 24.48 -32.44 12.53
N ARG A 247 23.50 -32.92 11.75
CA ARG A 247 23.70 -33.37 10.37
C ARG A 247 23.83 -32.22 9.38
N PHE A 248 23.03 -31.17 9.54
CA PHE A 248 22.92 -30.10 8.54
C PHE A 248 23.27 -28.72 9.08
N VAL A 249 22.63 -28.27 10.16
CA VAL A 249 22.71 -26.86 10.60
C VAL A 249 24.12 -26.47 11.04
N LYS A 250 24.75 -27.27 11.92
CA LYS A 250 26.10 -26.97 12.41
C LYS A 250 27.14 -27.07 11.29
N PRO A 251 27.19 -28.14 10.46
CA PRO A 251 28.09 -28.20 9.31
C PRO A 251 27.88 -27.06 8.30
N ALA A 252 26.63 -26.67 8.02
CA ALA A 252 26.34 -25.54 7.14
C ALA A 252 26.82 -24.21 7.72
N PHE A 253 26.67 -24.02 9.04
CA PHE A 253 27.23 -22.85 9.72
C PHE A 253 28.74 -22.78 9.55
N ASP A 254 29.45 -23.85 9.89
CA ASP A 254 30.92 -23.88 9.83
C ASP A 254 31.44 -23.68 8.40
N ARG A 255 30.74 -24.23 7.40
CA ARG A 255 31.16 -24.19 5.99
C ARG A 255 30.82 -22.89 5.28
N PHE A 256 29.62 -22.35 5.50
CA PHE A 256 29.08 -21.25 4.68
C PHE A 256 28.87 -19.96 5.46
N ILE A 257 28.53 -20.01 6.75
CA ILE A 257 28.10 -18.84 7.52
C ILE A 257 29.26 -18.26 8.33
N ALA A 258 30.06 -19.09 8.99
CA ALA A 258 31.16 -18.64 9.83
C ALA A 258 32.24 -17.90 9.03
N VAL A 259 32.41 -18.26 7.75
CA VAL A 259 33.35 -17.58 6.84
C VAL A 259 32.92 -16.13 6.55
N ASP A 260 31.62 -15.85 6.56
CA ASP A 260 31.06 -14.52 6.30
C ASP A 260 31.30 -13.55 7.47
N MET A 261 31.65 -14.05 8.65
CA MET A 261 32.05 -13.23 9.80
C MET A 261 33.21 -12.27 9.46
N LYS A 262 34.15 -12.71 8.60
CA LYS A 262 35.30 -11.89 8.17
C LYS A 262 34.93 -10.76 7.22
N LYS A 263 33.76 -10.84 6.60
CA LYS A 263 33.25 -9.82 5.67
C LYS A 263 32.49 -8.70 6.38
N ALA A 264 32.14 -8.88 7.65
CA ALA A 264 31.30 -7.96 8.40
C ALA A 264 32.07 -6.73 8.88
N ASP A 265 31.46 -5.56 8.74
CA ASP A 265 31.98 -4.30 9.29
C ASP A 265 31.89 -4.30 10.82
N LEU A 266 30.81 -4.88 11.37
CA LEU A 266 30.51 -4.89 12.81
C LEU A 266 30.12 -6.29 13.30
N LEU A 267 30.65 -6.66 14.46
CA LEU A 267 30.32 -7.88 15.18
C LEU A 267 29.44 -7.55 16.40
N LEU A 268 28.27 -8.16 16.48
CA LEU A 268 27.37 -8.02 17.62
C LEU A 268 27.35 -9.32 18.45
N PRO A 269 28.10 -9.39 19.54
CA PRO A 269 28.08 -10.56 20.42
C PRO A 269 26.77 -10.62 21.21
N ARG A 270 26.29 -11.84 21.46
CA ARG A 270 25.05 -12.16 22.20
C ARG A 270 23.75 -11.67 21.54
N GLY A 271 23.81 -11.20 20.29
CA GLY A 271 22.64 -10.76 19.53
C GLY A 271 21.77 -9.73 20.26
N GLY A 272 20.46 -9.94 20.24
CA GLY A 272 19.48 -9.00 20.81
C GLY A 272 19.58 -8.77 22.32
N ASP A 273 20.27 -9.65 23.07
CA ASP A 273 20.46 -9.47 24.52
C ASP A 273 21.51 -8.39 24.85
N ASN A 274 22.34 -8.02 23.88
CA ASN A 274 23.38 -7.02 24.06
C ASN A 274 22.85 -5.62 23.77
N SER A 275 22.02 -5.10 24.69
CA SER A 275 21.41 -3.77 24.58
C SER A 275 22.44 -2.65 24.34
N ASN A 276 23.60 -2.72 24.99
CA ASN A 276 24.70 -1.77 24.77
C ASN A 276 25.24 -1.85 23.33
N GLY A 277 25.44 -3.06 22.81
CA GLY A 277 25.88 -3.27 21.43
C GLY A 277 24.86 -2.77 20.41
N VAL A 278 23.57 -3.04 20.65
CA VAL A 278 22.48 -2.51 19.82
C VAL A 278 22.44 -0.97 19.86
N GLY A 279 22.63 -0.36 21.03
CA GLY A 279 22.70 1.10 21.15
C GLY A 279 23.89 1.72 20.40
N LEU A 280 25.04 1.04 20.36
CA LEU A 280 26.18 1.47 19.54
C LEU A 280 25.88 1.35 18.04
N LEU A 281 25.22 0.26 17.60
CA LEU A 281 24.76 0.11 16.22
C LEU A 281 23.80 1.24 15.83
N TYR A 282 22.86 1.56 16.71
CA TYR A 282 21.94 2.67 16.52
C TYR A 282 22.67 3.99 16.30
N ASN A 283 23.63 4.35 17.17
CA ASN A 283 24.39 5.59 17.03
C ASN A 283 25.19 5.63 15.71
N GLN A 284 25.75 4.51 15.29
CA GLN A 284 26.48 4.40 14.03
C GLN A 284 25.54 4.60 12.82
N ILE A 285 24.39 3.93 12.83
CA ILE A 285 23.38 4.07 11.77
C ILE A 285 22.90 5.53 11.72
N GLN A 286 22.60 6.14 12.87
CA GLN A 286 22.18 7.53 12.94
C GLN A 286 23.23 8.49 12.37
N SER A 287 24.52 8.28 12.70
CA SER A 287 25.62 9.08 12.15
C SER A 287 25.70 8.97 10.62
N GLU A 288 25.58 7.75 10.06
CA GLU A 288 25.59 7.54 8.62
C GLU A 288 24.37 8.15 7.92
N LEU A 289 23.19 8.05 8.54
CA LEU A 289 21.98 8.68 8.05
C LEU A 289 22.13 10.20 7.98
N SER A 290 22.66 10.83 9.04
CA SER A 290 22.92 12.27 9.06
C SER A 290 23.90 12.69 7.96
N LYS A 291 24.98 11.94 7.74
CA LYS A 291 25.93 12.22 6.63
C LYS A 291 25.28 12.14 5.25
N ARG A 292 24.30 11.24 5.08
CA ARG A 292 23.51 11.08 3.85
C ARG A 292 22.35 12.09 3.74
N GLY A 293 22.23 13.02 4.70
CA GLY A 293 21.19 14.05 4.71
C GLY A 293 19.80 13.50 5.01
N TYR A 294 19.71 12.37 5.71
CA TYR A 294 18.48 11.88 6.33
C TYR A 294 18.32 12.55 7.70
N ASP A 295 17.88 13.80 7.66
CA ASP A 295 17.57 14.53 8.88
C ASP A 295 16.13 14.21 9.31
N ARG A 296 15.92 13.96 10.61
CA ARG A 296 14.57 13.73 11.17
C ARG A 296 13.64 14.90 10.86
N ASP A 297 14.21 16.11 10.80
CA ASP A 297 13.48 17.35 10.53
C ASP A 297 13.16 17.56 9.05
N HIS A 298 13.59 16.69 8.14
CA HIS A 298 13.35 16.86 6.70
C HIS A 298 11.86 16.83 6.36
N VAL A 299 11.08 15.96 7.02
CA VAL A 299 9.62 15.85 6.86
C VAL A 299 8.91 17.08 7.45
N GLN A 300 9.41 17.62 8.56
CA GLN A 300 8.88 18.88 9.13
C GLN A 300 9.22 20.09 8.25
N ARG A 301 10.39 20.14 7.62
CA ARG A 301 10.79 21.23 6.72
C ARG A 301 10.03 21.27 5.40
N MET A 302 9.47 20.16 4.92
CA MET A 302 8.54 20.19 3.78
C MET A 302 7.30 21.06 4.06
N HIS A 303 6.92 21.23 5.34
CA HIS A 303 5.81 22.11 5.74
C HIS A 303 6.15 23.61 5.69
N MET A 304 7.34 23.99 5.19
CA MET A 304 7.80 25.39 5.18
C MET A 304 8.13 25.93 3.79
N VAL A 305 7.56 25.37 2.72
CA VAL A 305 7.56 26.07 1.43
C VAL A 305 6.63 27.27 1.57
N LYS A 306 7.20 28.48 1.60
CA LYS A 306 6.39 29.70 1.59
C LYS A 306 5.63 29.76 0.27
N PRO A 307 4.30 29.96 0.28
CA PRO A 307 3.55 30.14 -0.95
C PRO A 307 4.09 31.38 -1.68
N GLU A 308 4.49 31.22 -2.94
CA GLU A 308 4.66 32.35 -3.83
C GLU A 308 3.27 32.92 -4.17
N ASN A 309 3.16 34.23 -4.40
CA ASN A 309 1.88 34.91 -4.67
C ASN A 309 1.20 34.49 -6.00
N THR A 310 1.78 33.54 -6.75
CA THR A 310 1.27 33.05 -8.02
C THR A 310 1.17 31.55 -7.99
N LEU A 311 0.00 31.02 -8.37
CA LEU A 311 -0.22 29.58 -8.48
C LEU A 311 0.78 28.96 -9.48
N PRO A 312 1.35 27.78 -9.17
CA PRO A 312 2.21 27.05 -10.09
C PRO A 312 1.51 26.76 -11.44
N PRO A 313 2.24 26.69 -12.56
CA PRO A 313 1.65 26.46 -13.88
C PRO A 313 1.00 25.07 -14.05
N THR A 314 1.26 24.15 -13.13
CA THR A 314 0.63 22.83 -13.07
C THR A 314 -0.76 22.84 -12.43
N VAL A 315 -1.20 23.98 -11.88
CA VAL A 315 -2.49 24.14 -11.22
C VAL A 315 -3.50 24.77 -12.17
N THR A 316 -4.62 24.07 -12.38
CA THR A 316 -5.77 24.51 -13.16
C THR A 316 -6.97 24.70 -12.22
N PRO A 317 -7.26 25.92 -11.74
CA PRO A 317 -8.52 26.21 -11.07
C PRO A 317 -9.68 26.23 -12.07
N LEU A 318 -10.86 25.77 -11.67
CA LEU A 318 -12.07 25.91 -12.48
C LEU A 318 -12.37 27.38 -12.77
N PRO A 319 -12.95 27.70 -13.95
CA PRO A 319 -13.39 29.05 -14.24
C PRO A 319 -14.38 29.55 -13.18
N PRO A 320 -14.16 30.73 -12.56
CA PRO A 320 -14.96 31.23 -11.44
C PRO A 320 -16.29 31.85 -11.90
N ASN A 321 -17.04 31.11 -12.72
CA ASN A 321 -18.34 31.52 -13.24
C ASN A 321 -19.45 31.40 -12.18
N SER A 322 -20.60 32.02 -12.44
CA SER A 322 -21.72 32.05 -11.48
C SER A 322 -22.24 30.66 -11.12
N GLN A 323 -22.14 29.69 -12.04
CA GLN A 323 -22.60 28.33 -11.80
C GLN A 323 -21.71 27.59 -10.81
N VAL A 324 -20.39 27.64 -11.01
CA VAL A 324 -19.39 27.04 -10.10
C VAL A 324 -19.50 27.69 -8.72
N LYS A 325 -19.56 29.03 -8.67
CA LYS A 325 -19.74 29.77 -7.41
C LYS A 325 -21.02 29.38 -6.67
N GLY A 326 -22.15 29.29 -7.39
CA GLY A 326 -23.42 28.90 -6.79
C GLY A 326 -23.40 27.48 -6.21
N LEU A 327 -22.79 26.52 -6.91
CA LEU A 327 -22.63 25.15 -6.39
C LEU A 327 -21.71 25.11 -5.17
N LEU A 328 -20.58 25.84 -5.20
CA LEU A 328 -19.68 26.01 -4.08
C LEU A 328 -20.38 26.62 -2.85
N THR A 329 -21.26 27.60 -3.06
CA THR A 329 -22.05 28.20 -1.96
C THR A 329 -22.88 27.15 -1.23
N PHE A 330 -23.61 26.28 -1.94
CA PHE A 330 -24.41 25.23 -1.30
C PHE A 330 -23.56 24.23 -0.52
N ILE A 331 -22.43 23.77 -1.07
CA ILE A 331 -21.59 22.80 -0.37
C ILE A 331 -20.79 23.43 0.78
N ARG A 332 -20.56 24.75 0.77
CA ARG A 332 -19.90 25.45 1.89
C ARG A 332 -20.88 25.85 2.99
N ASP A 333 -22.14 26.11 2.66
CA ASP A 333 -23.17 26.50 3.62
C ASP A 333 -23.41 25.40 4.65
N ARG A 334 -23.27 25.74 5.94
CA ARG A 334 -23.48 24.83 7.09
C ARG A 334 -24.90 24.30 7.13
N ASP A 335 -25.87 25.12 6.74
CA ASP A 335 -27.30 24.83 6.90
C ASP A 335 -27.90 24.06 5.71
N THR A 336 -27.09 23.76 4.69
CA THR A 336 -27.51 22.94 3.55
C THR A 336 -27.75 21.50 3.99
N ASP A 337 -29.00 21.04 3.82
CA ASP A 337 -29.39 19.66 4.11
C ASP A 337 -28.60 18.65 3.27
N ARG A 338 -28.52 17.42 3.77
CA ARG A 338 -27.68 16.37 3.19
C ARG A 338 -28.02 16.05 1.74
N ASP A 339 -29.30 15.98 1.39
CA ASP A 339 -29.73 15.60 0.04
C ASP A 339 -29.34 16.68 -0.97
N ARG A 340 -29.54 17.95 -0.62
CA ARG A 340 -29.07 19.09 -1.42
C ARG A 340 -27.55 19.14 -1.49
N PHE A 341 -26.87 18.90 -0.38
CA PHE A 341 -25.41 18.88 -0.34
C PHE A 341 -24.85 17.85 -1.33
N ILE A 342 -25.34 16.61 -1.28
CA ILE A 342 -24.93 15.53 -2.20
C ILE A 342 -25.23 15.92 -3.65
N PHE A 343 -26.45 16.40 -3.92
CA PHE A 343 -26.87 16.81 -5.26
C PHE A 343 -25.96 17.90 -5.86
N HIS A 344 -25.62 18.92 -5.07
CA HIS A 344 -24.76 20.01 -5.52
C HIS A 344 -23.30 19.59 -5.64
N ALA A 345 -22.80 18.74 -4.73
CA ALA A 345 -21.46 18.18 -4.81
C ALA A 345 -21.27 17.33 -6.07
N ASP A 346 -22.19 16.42 -6.38
CA ASP A 346 -22.13 15.57 -7.59
C ASP A 346 -22.12 16.40 -8.88
N ARG A 347 -22.91 17.47 -8.93
CA ARG A 347 -22.89 18.39 -10.07
C ARG A 347 -21.55 19.09 -10.22
N LEU A 348 -20.92 19.46 -9.11
CA LEU A 348 -19.60 20.10 -9.14
C LEU A 348 -18.51 19.09 -9.52
N PHE A 349 -18.58 17.84 -9.05
CA PHE A 349 -17.68 16.76 -9.45
C PHE A 349 -17.68 16.55 -10.96
N ARG A 350 -18.87 16.54 -11.60
CA ARG A 350 -18.96 16.40 -13.06
C ARG A 350 -18.24 17.53 -13.81
N ILE A 351 -18.47 18.79 -13.41
CA ILE A 351 -17.78 19.95 -14.02
C ILE A 351 -16.26 19.80 -13.85
N LEU A 352 -15.83 19.38 -12.65
CA LEU A 352 -14.43 19.18 -12.33
C LEU A 352 -13.79 18.06 -13.18
N PHE A 353 -14.50 16.95 -13.39
CA PHE A 353 -14.04 15.87 -14.26
C PHE A 353 -14.05 16.25 -15.74
N THR A 354 -15.02 17.02 -16.22
CA THR A 354 -14.99 17.56 -17.59
C THR A 354 -13.71 18.35 -17.82
N GLU A 355 -13.34 19.22 -16.88
CA GLU A 355 -12.08 19.98 -16.98
C GLU A 355 -10.84 19.08 -16.85
N THR A 356 -10.87 18.12 -15.92
CA THR A 356 -9.78 17.14 -15.75
C THR A 356 -9.49 16.39 -17.05
N LEU A 357 -10.53 15.99 -17.79
CA LEU A 357 -10.38 15.24 -19.04
C LEU A 357 -9.72 16.07 -20.16
N ASN A 358 -9.78 17.41 -20.11
CA ASN A 358 -9.06 18.27 -21.08
C ASN A 358 -7.53 18.16 -20.97
N HIS A 359 -7.02 17.64 -19.85
CA HIS A 359 -5.59 17.43 -19.62
C HIS A 359 -5.10 16.04 -20.05
N MET A 360 -5.98 15.21 -20.60
CA MET A 360 -5.63 13.87 -21.11
C MET A 360 -5.08 13.98 -22.54
N PRO A 361 -4.25 13.01 -22.99
CA PRO A 361 -3.79 12.97 -24.37
C PRO A 361 -4.93 12.59 -25.33
N TYR A 362 -5.05 13.36 -26.41
CA TYR A 362 -5.97 13.09 -27.52
C TYR A 362 -5.19 12.94 -28.82
N GLU A 363 -5.64 12.02 -29.65
CA GLU A 363 -5.14 11.80 -31.00
C GLU A 363 -6.16 12.29 -32.04
N SER A 364 -5.66 12.81 -33.16
CA SER A 364 -6.51 13.14 -34.31
C SER A 364 -7.07 11.85 -34.92
N THR A 365 -8.36 11.81 -35.18
CA THR A 365 -9.05 10.66 -35.78
C THR A 365 -9.91 11.15 -36.92
N GLN A 366 -9.77 10.55 -38.10
CA GLN A 366 -10.70 10.78 -39.19
C GLN A 366 -11.96 9.96 -38.97
N ILE A 367 -13.12 10.61 -39.10
CA ILE A 367 -14.41 9.94 -39.07
C ILE A 367 -15.13 10.21 -40.38
N GLU A 368 -15.83 9.19 -40.87
CA GLU A 368 -16.75 9.31 -42.00
C GLU A 368 -18.14 9.60 -41.45
N LEU A 369 -18.73 10.69 -41.92
CA LEU A 369 -20.09 11.08 -41.60
C LEU A 369 -21.10 10.23 -42.38
N GLU A 370 -22.37 10.23 -41.97
CA GLU A 370 -23.43 9.48 -42.67
C GLU A 370 -23.62 9.92 -44.13
N ASN A 371 -23.25 11.15 -44.46
CA ASN A 371 -23.27 11.69 -45.82
C ASN A 371 -22.03 11.32 -46.67
N GLY A 372 -21.09 10.54 -46.12
CA GLY A 372 -19.83 10.14 -46.76
C GLY A 372 -18.71 11.18 -46.69
N GLU A 373 -18.93 12.33 -46.05
CA GLU A 373 -17.87 13.33 -45.85
C GLU A 373 -16.91 12.87 -44.75
N ILE A 374 -15.60 12.98 -45.01
CA ILE A 374 -14.57 12.69 -44.01
C ILE A 374 -14.22 13.99 -43.28
N ILE A 375 -14.35 13.97 -41.95
CA ILE A 375 -13.94 15.08 -41.10
C ILE A 375 -12.87 14.65 -40.10
N GLU A 376 -12.04 15.61 -39.68
CA GLU A 376 -11.06 15.40 -38.61
C GLU A 376 -11.71 15.67 -37.24
N GLY A 377 -11.73 14.64 -36.41
CA GLY A 377 -12.11 14.72 -35.00
C GLY A 377 -10.94 14.38 -34.09
N ARG A 378 -11.23 14.23 -32.79
CA ARG A 378 -10.27 13.79 -31.78
C ARG A 378 -10.85 12.68 -30.92
N ARG A 379 -10.02 11.70 -30.55
CA ARG A 379 -10.34 10.66 -29.57
C ARG A 379 -9.27 10.63 -28.50
N ARG A 380 -9.65 10.23 -27.28
CA ARG A 380 -8.71 10.08 -26.17
C ARG A 380 -7.78 8.90 -26.48
N ALA A 381 -6.48 9.14 -26.41
CA ALA A 381 -5.46 8.15 -26.76
C ALA A 381 -5.19 7.13 -25.64
N THR A 382 -5.55 7.45 -24.40
CA THR A 382 -5.22 6.64 -23.23
C THR A 382 -6.47 6.22 -22.44
N ALA A 383 -6.34 5.12 -21.72
CA ALA A 383 -7.32 4.74 -20.71
C ALA A 383 -7.22 5.67 -19.49
N VAL A 384 -8.29 5.71 -18.69
CA VAL A 384 -8.33 6.46 -17.44
C VAL A 384 -8.50 5.47 -16.29
N CYS A 385 -7.72 5.68 -15.24
CA CYS A 385 -7.89 4.97 -13.98
C CYS A 385 -8.15 6.00 -12.87
N GLY A 386 -9.29 5.90 -12.20
CA GLY A 386 -9.58 6.68 -11.00
C GLY A 386 -8.92 6.06 -9.79
N VAL A 387 -8.30 6.86 -8.92
CA VAL A 387 -7.76 6.39 -7.63
C VAL A 387 -8.30 7.28 -6.53
N ALA A 388 -9.09 6.73 -5.62
CA ALA A 388 -9.71 7.49 -4.53
C ALA A 388 -8.88 7.43 -3.25
N ILE A 389 -8.58 8.60 -2.64
CA ILE A 389 -8.09 8.68 -1.26
C ILE A 389 -9.29 8.60 -0.32
N MET A 390 -9.39 7.52 0.44
CA MET A 390 -10.51 7.27 1.33
C MET A 390 -10.47 8.13 2.58
N ARG A 391 -11.61 8.56 3.13
CA ARG A 391 -13.01 8.24 2.71
C ARG A 391 -13.61 9.25 1.72
N ALA A 392 -13.13 10.49 1.70
CA ALA A 392 -13.78 11.57 0.98
C ALA A 392 -13.67 11.39 -0.55
N GLY A 393 -12.50 10.99 -1.07
CA GLY A 393 -12.29 10.77 -2.50
C GLY A 393 -13.21 9.69 -3.11
N GLU A 394 -13.71 8.76 -2.31
CA GLU A 394 -14.64 7.71 -2.77
C GLU A 394 -15.99 8.28 -3.22
N THR A 395 -16.39 9.42 -2.67
CA THR A 395 -17.63 10.11 -3.07
C THR A 395 -17.61 10.55 -4.54
N MET A 396 -16.41 10.73 -5.11
CA MET A 396 -16.24 11.19 -6.48
C MET A 396 -16.30 10.05 -7.51
N GLU A 397 -16.23 8.78 -7.08
CA GLU A 397 -16.10 7.63 -7.99
C GLU A 397 -17.28 7.50 -8.96
N GLN A 398 -18.50 7.68 -8.46
CA GLN A 398 -19.70 7.53 -9.26
C GLN A 398 -19.76 8.58 -10.36
N SER A 399 -19.37 9.82 -10.03
CA SER A 399 -19.31 10.93 -10.99
C SER A 399 -18.24 10.68 -12.05
N LEU A 400 -17.05 10.15 -11.68
CA LEU A 400 -16.03 9.80 -12.66
C LEU A 400 -16.48 8.68 -13.62
N LYS A 401 -17.15 7.65 -13.11
CA LYS A 401 -17.68 6.53 -13.92
C LYS A 401 -18.78 6.97 -14.90
N GLN A 402 -19.49 8.05 -14.58
CA GLN A 402 -20.49 8.63 -15.48
C GLN A 402 -19.84 9.38 -16.65
N GLU A 403 -18.71 10.04 -16.42
CA GLU A 403 -17.94 10.73 -17.48
C GLU A 403 -17.05 9.76 -18.27
N VAL A 404 -16.58 8.67 -17.65
CA VAL A 404 -15.73 7.66 -18.28
C VAL A 404 -16.23 6.23 -17.98
N LYS A 405 -16.93 5.64 -18.97
CA LYS A 405 -17.60 4.33 -18.83
C LYS A 405 -16.65 3.17 -18.48
N ASP A 406 -15.47 3.12 -19.10
CA ASP A 406 -14.51 2.02 -18.93
C ASP A 406 -13.39 2.36 -17.93
N CYS A 407 -13.69 3.20 -16.94
CA CYS A 407 -12.73 3.62 -15.92
C CYS A 407 -12.44 2.51 -14.90
N LYS A 408 -11.18 2.08 -14.81
CA LYS A 408 -10.72 1.21 -13.71
C LYS A 408 -10.60 2.05 -12.43
N MET A 409 -10.86 1.43 -11.27
CA MET A 409 -10.79 2.12 -9.98
C MET A 409 -9.76 1.48 -9.06
N GLY A 410 -8.98 2.34 -8.40
CA GLY A 410 -8.17 2.01 -7.24
C GLY A 410 -8.59 2.82 -6.01
N GLN A 411 -8.18 2.36 -4.84
CA GLN A 411 -8.50 2.98 -3.56
C GLN A 411 -7.28 2.97 -2.66
N LEU A 412 -7.07 4.06 -1.92
CA LEU A 412 -5.98 4.25 -0.96
C LEU A 412 -6.58 4.68 0.39
N LEU A 413 -6.32 3.94 1.46
CA LEU A 413 -6.64 4.35 2.83
C LEU A 413 -5.41 5.02 3.43
N ILE A 414 -5.44 6.34 3.56
CA ILE A 414 -4.37 7.12 4.18
C ILE A 414 -4.92 7.82 5.41
N GLN A 415 -4.25 7.69 6.55
CA GLN A 415 -4.62 8.39 7.78
C GLN A 415 -3.40 9.09 8.36
N THR A 416 -3.60 10.29 8.87
CA THR A 416 -2.54 11.02 9.58
C THR A 416 -2.39 10.48 10.98
N ASN A 417 -1.17 10.07 11.34
CA ASN A 417 -0.83 9.67 12.68
C ASN A 417 -0.95 10.89 13.62
N ARG A 418 -1.68 10.73 14.73
CA ARG A 418 -1.99 11.83 15.66
C ARG A 418 -0.77 12.28 16.47
N GLU A 419 0.19 11.40 16.72
CA GLU A 419 1.39 11.71 17.50
C GLU A 419 2.46 12.37 16.63
N SER A 420 2.73 11.80 15.46
CA SER A 420 3.80 12.27 14.57
C SER A 420 3.35 13.32 13.55
N GLY A 421 2.04 13.45 13.31
CA GLY A 421 1.49 14.33 12.26
C GLY A 421 1.77 13.83 10.83
N THR A 422 2.31 12.62 10.65
CA THR A 422 2.69 12.09 9.33
C THR A 422 1.57 11.27 8.69
N PRO A 423 1.35 11.36 7.37
CA PRO A 423 0.40 10.51 6.65
C PRO A 423 0.90 9.07 6.57
N GLU A 424 0.03 8.10 6.85
CA GLU A 424 0.32 6.68 6.84
C GLU A 424 -0.65 5.92 5.92
N LEU A 425 -0.13 5.02 5.08
CA LEU A 425 -0.93 4.14 4.24
C LEU A 425 -1.35 2.89 5.03
N PHE A 426 -2.65 2.72 5.26
CA PHE A 426 -3.23 1.58 5.98
C PHE A 426 -3.67 0.45 5.05
N HIS A 427 -4.14 0.81 3.86
CA HIS A 427 -4.65 -0.13 2.87
C HIS A 427 -4.57 0.48 1.48
N PHE A 428 -4.38 -0.37 0.48
CA PHE A 428 -4.54 0.03 -0.92
C PHE A 428 -5.10 -1.11 -1.74
N ARG A 429 -5.80 -0.75 -2.81
CA ARG A 429 -6.23 -1.66 -3.87
C ARG A 429 -6.03 -0.92 -5.19
N LEU A 430 -5.05 -1.33 -5.98
CA LEU A 430 -4.77 -0.74 -7.29
C LEU A 430 -5.01 -1.78 -8.40
N PRO A 431 -5.41 -1.38 -9.62
CA PRO A 431 -5.45 -2.29 -10.76
C PRO A 431 -4.06 -2.86 -11.08
N ALA A 432 -3.99 -4.14 -11.45
CA ALA A 432 -2.72 -4.86 -11.68
C ALA A 432 -1.83 -4.22 -12.78
N GLU A 433 -2.43 -3.53 -13.75
CA GLU A 433 -1.75 -2.91 -14.88
C GLU A 433 -1.82 -1.37 -14.84
N ILE A 434 -1.80 -0.79 -13.63
CA ILE A 434 -1.94 0.67 -13.46
C ILE A 434 -0.87 1.49 -14.21
N LYS A 435 0.29 0.90 -14.48
CA LYS A 435 1.43 1.57 -15.12
C LYS A 435 1.37 1.67 -16.66
N ASN A 436 0.57 0.85 -17.34
CA ASN A 436 0.55 0.78 -18.81
C ASN A 436 -0.64 1.58 -19.37
N ASP A 437 -0.42 2.55 -20.25
CA ASP A 437 -1.47 3.24 -21.04
C ASP A 437 -2.63 3.89 -20.26
N HIS A 438 -2.48 4.09 -18.94
CA HIS A 438 -3.47 4.78 -18.11
C HIS A 438 -2.95 6.15 -17.66
N HIS A 439 -3.79 7.16 -17.80
CA HIS A 439 -3.68 8.37 -17.00
C HIS A 439 -4.45 8.19 -15.69
N ILE A 440 -3.84 8.63 -14.59
CA ILE A 440 -4.41 8.47 -13.26
C ILE A 440 -5.13 9.74 -12.85
N VAL A 441 -6.42 9.60 -12.52
CA VAL A 441 -7.22 10.64 -11.87
C VAL A 441 -7.21 10.33 -10.38
N LEU A 442 -6.30 10.96 -9.64
CA LEU A 442 -6.22 10.84 -8.19
C LEU A 442 -7.24 11.78 -7.57
N MET A 443 -8.11 11.27 -6.71
CA MET A 443 -9.29 11.98 -6.21
C MET A 443 -9.24 12.13 -4.70
N ASP A 444 -9.35 13.37 -4.24
CA ASP A 444 -9.60 13.73 -2.84
C ASP A 444 -10.42 15.01 -2.82
N VAL A 445 -11.28 15.22 -1.84
CA VAL A 445 -12.22 16.36 -1.87
C VAL A 445 -11.63 17.63 -1.25
N ASN A 446 -10.83 17.46 -0.19
CA ASN A 446 -10.24 18.56 0.57
C ASN A 446 -8.75 18.33 0.75
N ILE A 447 -7.92 19.18 0.15
CA ILE A 447 -6.48 19.15 0.35
C ILE A 447 -6.07 20.27 1.30
N CYS A 448 -5.84 19.91 2.56
CA CYS A 448 -5.30 20.82 3.56
C CYS A 448 -3.78 20.97 3.39
N THR A 449 -2.98 20.31 4.23
CA THR A 449 -1.50 20.37 4.19
C THR A 449 -0.88 19.69 2.97
N GLY A 450 -1.66 18.91 2.22
CA GLY A 450 -1.17 18.08 1.10
C GLY A 450 -0.56 16.74 1.50
N GLY A 451 -0.41 16.45 2.80
CA GLY A 451 0.29 15.24 3.26
C GLY A 451 -0.29 13.92 2.71
N ALA A 452 -1.62 13.75 2.78
CA ALA A 452 -2.28 12.55 2.26
C ALA A 452 -2.12 12.42 0.73
N ALA A 453 -2.27 13.52 -0.01
CA ALA A 453 -2.06 13.55 -1.45
C ALA A 453 -0.60 13.25 -1.84
N VAL A 454 0.37 13.80 -1.11
CA VAL A 454 1.80 13.51 -1.32
C VAL A 454 2.09 12.02 -1.13
N MET A 455 1.51 11.40 -0.09
CA MET A 455 1.64 9.96 0.15
C MET A 455 0.91 9.13 -0.92
N ALA A 456 -0.23 9.58 -1.42
CA ALA A 456 -0.96 8.88 -2.48
C ALA A 456 -0.21 8.92 -3.82
N ILE A 457 0.26 10.10 -4.24
CA ILE A 457 1.11 10.25 -5.44
C ILE A 457 2.35 9.35 -5.29
N ARG A 458 2.97 9.35 -4.10
CA ARG A 458 4.11 8.49 -3.82
C ARG A 458 3.83 7.02 -4.10
N VAL A 459 2.73 6.49 -3.57
CA VAL A 459 2.33 5.09 -3.79
C VAL A 459 2.17 4.80 -5.28
N LEU A 460 1.55 5.69 -6.05
CA LEU A 460 1.40 5.51 -7.51
C LEU A 460 2.76 5.43 -8.22
N LEU A 461 3.69 6.31 -7.87
CA LEU A 461 5.02 6.31 -8.47
C LEU A 461 5.83 5.05 -8.07
N ASP A 462 5.67 4.55 -6.84
CA ASP A 462 6.27 3.28 -6.40
C ASP A 462 5.74 2.08 -7.21
N HIS A 463 4.52 2.19 -7.74
CA HIS A 463 3.90 1.25 -8.69
C HIS A 463 4.20 1.58 -10.16
N GLU A 464 5.27 2.34 -10.42
CA GLU A 464 5.79 2.68 -11.74
C GLU A 464 4.83 3.53 -12.61
N VAL A 465 3.89 4.23 -12.00
CA VAL A 465 3.10 5.25 -12.72
C VAL A 465 4.01 6.45 -13.03
N PRO A 466 4.09 6.94 -14.29
CA PRO A 466 4.82 8.16 -14.60
C PRO A 466 4.20 9.39 -13.91
N GLU A 467 5.03 10.28 -13.38
CA GLU A 467 4.59 11.46 -12.63
C GLU A 467 3.70 12.39 -13.49
N GLU A 468 4.08 12.61 -14.74
CA GLU A 468 3.31 13.39 -15.73
C GLU A 468 1.94 12.79 -16.08
N ASN A 469 1.71 11.51 -15.76
CA ASN A 469 0.44 10.82 -16.02
C ASN A 469 -0.56 10.96 -14.87
N ILE A 470 -0.18 11.62 -13.78
CA ILE A 470 -1.03 11.81 -12.60
C ILE A 470 -1.67 13.19 -12.64
N VAL A 471 -3.00 13.20 -12.55
CA VAL A 471 -3.82 14.40 -12.34
C VAL A 471 -4.54 14.28 -11.00
N LEU A 472 -4.22 15.16 -10.07
CA LEU A 472 -4.86 15.24 -8.76
C LEU A 472 -6.04 16.21 -8.83
N VAL A 473 -7.21 15.73 -8.44
CA VAL A 473 -8.49 16.41 -8.58
C VAL A 473 -9.08 16.64 -7.19
N SER A 474 -9.46 17.89 -6.89
CA SER A 474 -10.09 18.27 -5.62
C SER A 474 -11.14 19.36 -5.74
N LEU A 475 -12.12 19.38 -4.83
CA LEU A 475 -13.02 20.54 -4.73
C LEU A 475 -12.25 21.72 -4.15
N LEU A 476 -11.63 21.54 -2.98
CA LEU A 476 -10.88 22.57 -2.30
C LEU A 476 -9.41 22.18 -2.11
N MET A 477 -8.52 23.14 -2.30
CA MET A 477 -7.11 23.00 -1.91
C MET A 477 -6.67 24.25 -1.15
N SER A 478 -5.77 24.11 -0.19
CA SER A 478 -5.08 25.28 0.40
C SER A 478 -3.90 25.70 -0.46
N GLU A 479 -3.52 26.98 -0.40
CA GLU A 479 -2.27 27.48 -1.01
C GLU A 479 -1.05 26.68 -0.52
N GLN A 480 -0.99 26.36 0.77
CA GLN A 480 0.10 25.56 1.34
C GLN A 480 0.14 24.13 0.78
N GLY A 481 -1.02 23.49 0.67
CA GLY A 481 -1.14 22.14 0.12
C GLY A 481 -0.71 22.08 -1.34
N ILE A 482 -1.12 23.08 -2.13
CA ILE A 482 -0.68 23.25 -3.52
C ILE A 482 0.84 23.41 -3.59
N ALA A 483 1.41 24.32 -2.80
CA ALA A 483 2.85 24.57 -2.80
C ALA A 483 3.64 23.30 -2.44
N ASN A 484 3.20 22.56 -1.43
CA ASN A 484 3.85 21.31 -1.00
C ASN A 484 3.82 20.24 -2.11
N ILE A 485 2.67 20.06 -2.77
CA ILE A 485 2.52 19.03 -3.82
C ILE A 485 3.29 19.43 -5.08
N ALA A 486 3.15 20.68 -5.53
CA ALA A 486 3.83 21.17 -6.73
C ALA A 486 5.36 21.21 -6.58
N TYR A 487 5.84 21.49 -5.36
CA TYR A 487 7.26 21.41 -5.03
C TYR A 487 7.77 19.95 -5.04
N ALA A 488 7.02 19.03 -4.43
CA ALA A 488 7.42 17.63 -4.35
C ALA A 488 7.32 16.88 -5.69
N TYR A 489 6.31 17.22 -6.51
CA TYR A 489 5.98 16.54 -7.75
C TYR A 489 5.64 17.57 -8.85
N PRO A 490 6.65 18.22 -9.45
CA PRO A 490 6.46 19.32 -10.39
C PRO A 490 5.84 18.92 -11.72
N LYS A 491 5.70 17.63 -12.04
CA LYS A 491 5.02 17.15 -13.26
C LYS A 491 3.57 16.74 -13.03
N VAL A 492 3.14 16.58 -11.77
CA VAL A 492 1.74 16.28 -11.44
C VAL A 492 0.88 17.49 -11.75
N ARG A 493 -0.26 17.28 -12.41
CA ARG A 493 -1.25 18.34 -12.66
C ARG A 493 -2.26 18.39 -11.52
N LEU A 494 -2.60 19.59 -11.07
CA LEU A 494 -3.59 19.83 -10.02
C LEU A 494 -4.83 20.48 -10.63
N VAL A 495 -6.00 19.88 -10.50
CA VAL A 495 -7.28 20.45 -10.95
C VAL A 495 -8.14 20.69 -9.72
N VAL A 496 -8.56 21.94 -9.52
CA VAL A 496 -9.24 22.36 -8.29
C VAL A 496 -10.47 23.22 -8.58
N ALA A 497 -11.56 23.05 -7.82
CA ALA A 497 -12.72 23.92 -7.97
C ALA A 497 -12.47 25.31 -7.37
N GLU A 498 -11.90 25.39 -6.17
CA GLU A 498 -11.54 26.64 -5.52
C GLU A 498 -10.31 26.50 -4.60
N VAL A 499 -9.50 27.55 -4.51
CA VAL A 499 -8.32 27.60 -3.63
C VAL A 499 -8.64 28.46 -2.42
N ASP A 500 -8.46 27.90 -1.23
CA ASP A 500 -8.64 28.62 0.04
C ASP A 500 -7.28 29.13 0.56
N PRO A 501 -7.25 30.35 1.12
CA PRO A 501 -6.00 31.02 1.45
C PRO A 501 -5.34 30.52 2.74
N ILE A 502 -6.13 29.99 3.70
CA ILE A 502 -5.65 29.78 5.07
C ILE A 502 -6.06 28.40 5.59
N LEU A 503 -5.19 27.81 6.43
CA LEU A 503 -5.52 26.69 7.30
C LEU A 503 -5.67 27.21 8.75
N ASN A 504 -6.65 26.71 9.49
CA ASN A 504 -6.76 26.99 10.92
C ASN A 504 -5.70 26.22 11.74
N GLU A 505 -5.63 26.48 13.05
CA GLU A 505 -4.66 25.83 13.96
C GLU A 505 -4.79 24.30 13.99
N GLN A 506 -5.99 23.78 13.71
CA GLN A 506 -6.28 22.35 13.63
C GLN A 506 -6.01 21.75 12.24
N GLY A 507 -5.53 22.55 11.27
CA GLY A 507 -5.18 22.10 9.92
C GLY A 507 -6.36 21.95 8.95
N PHE A 508 -7.52 22.54 9.25
CA PHE A 508 -8.68 22.60 8.35
C PHE A 508 -8.67 23.86 7.48
N LEU A 509 -9.22 23.74 6.27
CA LEU A 509 -9.38 24.85 5.32
C LEU A 509 -10.28 25.96 5.88
N GLN A 510 -9.89 27.22 5.65
CA GLN A 510 -10.70 28.41 5.91
C GLN A 510 -10.80 29.28 4.64
N PRO A 511 -12.02 29.62 4.18
CA PRO A 511 -13.33 29.35 4.82
C PRO A 511 -13.78 27.89 4.83
N GLY A 512 -13.24 27.02 3.96
CA GLY A 512 -13.49 25.59 3.95
C GLY A 512 -14.97 25.19 3.72
N MET A 513 -15.30 23.96 4.07
CA MET A 513 -16.66 23.39 4.00
C MET A 513 -16.96 22.38 5.13
N GLY A 514 -16.12 22.34 6.18
CA GLY A 514 -16.16 21.32 7.23
C GLY A 514 -15.65 19.95 6.75
N ASN A 515 -16.00 18.89 7.48
CA ASN A 515 -15.66 17.52 7.11
C ASN A 515 -16.59 17.02 5.99
N PHE A 516 -16.09 16.99 4.77
CA PHE A 516 -16.88 16.60 3.60
C PHE A 516 -17.43 15.18 3.72
N GLY A 517 -16.61 14.22 4.16
CA GLY A 517 -17.02 12.82 4.29
C GLY A 517 -18.19 12.66 5.26
N ASP A 518 -18.13 13.34 6.41
CA ASP A 518 -19.19 13.25 7.42
C ASP A 518 -20.50 13.90 6.94
N ARG A 519 -20.43 15.03 6.23
CA ARG A 519 -21.60 15.67 5.63
C ARG A 519 -22.22 14.84 4.51
N TYR A 520 -21.38 14.20 3.68
CA TYR A 520 -21.83 13.38 2.55
C TYR A 520 -22.45 12.05 3.03
N TYR A 521 -21.77 11.34 3.93
CA TYR A 521 -22.22 10.04 4.43
C TYR A 521 -23.23 10.14 5.59
N GLY A 522 -23.41 11.32 6.18
CA GLY A 522 -24.25 11.51 7.37
C GLY A 522 -23.64 10.84 8.61
N THR A 523 -22.31 10.92 8.76
CA THR A 523 -21.57 10.33 9.90
C THR A 523 -21.03 11.36 10.88
N GLY A 524 -21.43 12.63 10.73
CA GLY A 524 -21.14 13.65 11.73
C GLY A 524 -21.90 13.35 13.02
N TYR A 525 -21.25 13.55 14.16
CA TYR A 525 -21.94 13.56 15.45
C TYR A 525 -22.69 14.89 15.57
N ASP A 526 -23.99 14.83 15.84
CA ASP A 526 -24.74 16.01 16.25
C ASP A 526 -24.21 16.44 17.62
N GLU A 527 -23.69 17.67 17.73
CA GLU A 527 -23.23 18.26 19.00
C GLU A 527 -24.38 18.40 20.03
N ASP A 528 -25.63 18.10 19.64
CA ASP A 528 -26.83 18.19 20.46
C ASP A 528 -27.18 16.89 21.23
N ASP A 529 -26.41 15.81 21.07
CA ASP A 529 -26.62 14.55 21.84
C ASP A 529 -25.81 14.59 23.15
N GLU A 530 -26.23 15.44 24.10
CA GLU A 530 -25.71 15.55 25.49
C GLU A 530 -25.97 14.27 26.33
N GLY A 531 -25.45 13.12 25.89
CA GLY A 531 -25.77 11.82 26.50
C GLY A 531 -24.63 10.81 26.54
N MET A 532 -23.38 11.20 26.27
CA MET A 532 -22.25 10.25 26.15
C MET A 532 -20.95 10.70 26.84
N ASP A 533 -21.00 11.63 27.78
CA ASP A 533 -19.84 11.98 28.62
C ASP A 533 -19.68 11.08 29.88
N GLU A 534 -20.57 10.11 30.11
CA GLU A 534 -20.51 9.21 31.28
C GLU A 534 -20.03 7.76 31.02
N ILE A 535 -19.57 7.40 29.81
CA ILE A 535 -19.20 5.99 29.51
C ILE A 535 -17.67 5.73 29.44
N PHE A 536 -16.82 6.75 29.60
CA PHE A 536 -15.35 6.56 29.63
C PHE A 536 -14.66 7.09 30.89
N ALA A 537 -15.42 7.39 31.95
CA ALA A 537 -14.90 7.89 33.20
C ALA A 537 -15.26 6.99 34.40
N ASP A 538 -15.13 5.66 34.28
CA ASP A 538 -14.89 4.82 35.45
C ASP A 538 -14.33 3.45 35.02
N ASP A 539 -13.01 3.28 35.13
CA ASP A 539 -12.34 1.99 35.30
C ASP A 539 -10.87 2.29 35.64
N GLY A 540 -10.66 2.79 36.87
CA GLY A 540 -9.34 3.27 37.27
C GLY A 540 -9.15 3.51 38.77
N SER A 541 -9.90 2.87 39.65
CA SER A 541 -9.49 2.70 41.05
C SER A 541 -10.20 1.53 41.71
N ASP A 542 -9.54 0.37 41.74
CA ASP A 542 -9.50 -0.43 42.97
C ASP A 542 -8.38 -1.49 42.93
N SER A 543 -7.59 -1.49 44.01
CA SER A 543 -6.53 -2.41 44.46
C SER A 543 -5.23 -2.54 43.68
#